data_AF-A0A942KR18-F1
#
_entry.id   AF-A0A942KR18-F1
#
_cell.length_a   1.000
_cell.length_b   1.000
_cell.length_c   1.000
_cell.angle_alpha   90.00
_cell.angle_beta   90.00
_cell.angle_gamma   90.00
#
_symmetry.space_group_name_H-M   'P 1'
#
loop_
_entity.id
_entity.type
_entity.pdbx_description
1 polymer ?
#
loop_
_entity_poly.entity_id
_entity_poly.type
_entity_poly.pdbx_seq_one_letter_code
_entity_poly.pdbx_strand_id
1 'polypeptide(L)'
;MAFTDLYPSIENELNTLFPLIKKEMRIILHAGNENFFSQLQLSPAEILIYPAAVIYSAKAFRVSNPQKTIDRAKIAFYVSMFSYLHQLYEHEPVTSKILCGDYFHAKYCAAIVEADATNWLKPISNIICRIHENRIRFLLNPIDSIERNKNSIDFAGKNTGLLLGECFVLGAAITSEWPESLPIVKNIGLNLGIALTMAAGCSDIHKVYVKGACQALMQLPKGIELHFFSEFINALFPQTSFPLTRQVVV
;
A
#
# COMPACT_ATOMS: atom_id res chain seq x y z
N MET A 1 -15.35 8.69 -11.39
CA MET A 1 -14.28 7.97 -12.11
C MET A 1 -14.37 6.52 -11.70
N ALA A 2 -14.46 5.58 -12.64
CA ALA A 2 -14.45 4.16 -12.28
C ALA A 2 -13.04 3.79 -11.81
N PHE A 3 -12.93 2.86 -10.86
CA PHE A 3 -11.62 2.44 -10.33
C PHE A 3 -10.74 1.76 -11.40
N THR A 4 -11.37 1.19 -12.43
CA THR A 4 -10.73 0.60 -13.61
C THR A 4 -10.01 1.63 -14.47
N ASP A 5 -10.50 2.87 -14.49
CA ASP A 5 -9.89 3.96 -15.25
C ASP A 5 -8.52 4.36 -14.71
N LEU A 6 -8.25 4.08 -13.42
CA LEU A 6 -7.00 4.42 -12.74
C LEU A 6 -5.90 3.37 -12.96
N TYR A 7 -6.29 2.11 -13.23
CA TYR A 7 -5.38 0.97 -13.26
C TYR A 7 -5.71 -0.02 -14.40
N PRO A 8 -5.64 0.42 -15.67
CA PRO A 8 -6.12 -0.37 -16.80
C PRO A 8 -5.37 -1.69 -16.96
N SER A 9 -4.06 -1.73 -16.74
CA SER A 9 -3.28 -2.95 -16.93
C SER A 9 -3.49 -4.01 -15.86
N ILE A 10 -4.21 -3.73 -14.77
CA ILE A 10 -4.56 -4.70 -13.71
C ILE A 10 -6.07 -4.83 -13.49
N GLU A 11 -6.88 -4.37 -14.45
CA GLU A 11 -8.33 -4.35 -14.35
C GLU A 11 -8.93 -5.72 -14.03
N ASN A 12 -8.44 -6.78 -14.69
CA ASN A 12 -8.95 -8.14 -14.48
C ASN A 12 -8.77 -8.62 -13.02
N GLU A 13 -7.61 -8.35 -12.44
CA GLU A 13 -7.30 -8.70 -11.06
C GLU A 13 -8.14 -7.86 -10.08
N LEU A 14 -8.29 -6.56 -10.36
CA LEU A 14 -9.13 -5.69 -9.54
C LEU A 14 -10.62 -6.08 -9.61
N ASN A 15 -11.11 -6.48 -10.78
CA ASN A 15 -12.48 -6.97 -10.97
C ASN A 15 -12.72 -8.30 -10.22
N THR A 16 -11.67 -9.08 -9.98
CA THR A 16 -11.72 -10.28 -9.14
C THR A 16 -11.67 -9.94 -7.65
N LEU A 17 -10.78 -9.02 -7.26
CA LEU A 17 -10.54 -8.65 -5.86
C LEU A 17 -11.67 -7.82 -5.27
N PHE A 18 -12.21 -6.86 -6.02
CA PHE A 18 -13.14 -5.86 -5.50
C PHE A 18 -14.47 -6.44 -5.01
N PRO A 19 -15.09 -7.45 -5.66
CA PRO A 19 -16.23 -8.16 -5.11
C PRO A 19 -15.94 -8.87 -3.77
N LEU A 20 -14.73 -9.41 -3.60
CA LEU A 20 -14.31 -10.05 -2.35
C LEU A 20 -14.17 -9.02 -1.23
N ILE A 21 -13.53 -7.88 -1.53
CA ILE A 21 -13.45 -6.74 -0.62
C ILE A 21 -14.85 -6.27 -0.23
N LYS A 22 -15.75 -6.05 -1.20
CA LYS A 22 -17.14 -5.65 -0.95
C LYS A 22 -17.89 -6.64 -0.08
N LYS A 23 -17.69 -7.96 -0.28
CA LYS A 23 -18.31 -9.00 0.54
C LYS A 23 -17.84 -8.90 1.99
N GLU A 24 -16.54 -8.73 2.22
CA GLU A 24 -15.97 -8.56 3.56
C GLU A 24 -16.49 -7.28 4.24
N MET A 25 -16.56 -6.19 3.49
CA MET A 25 -17.13 -4.92 3.97
C MET A 25 -18.61 -5.08 4.32
N ARG A 26 -19.39 -5.84 3.56
CA ARG A 26 -20.81 -6.10 3.87
C ARG A 26 -21.01 -6.85 5.19
N ILE A 27 -20.15 -7.81 5.52
CA ILE A 27 -20.23 -8.56 6.79
C ILE A 27 -20.12 -7.59 7.98
N ILE A 28 -19.20 -6.62 7.89
CA ILE A 28 -19.05 -5.56 8.91
C ILE A 28 -20.30 -4.67 8.97
N LEU A 29 -20.89 -4.31 7.82
CA LEU A 29 -22.12 -3.51 7.76
C LEU A 29 -23.33 -4.23 8.39
N HIS A 30 -23.48 -5.55 8.15
CA HIS A 30 -24.58 -6.37 8.68
C HIS A 30 -24.47 -6.63 10.18
N ALA A 31 -23.32 -6.35 10.80
CA ALA A 31 -23.17 -6.35 12.26
C ALA A 31 -23.81 -5.12 12.95
N GLY A 32 -24.67 -4.36 12.24
CA GLY A 32 -25.51 -3.31 12.80
C GLY A 32 -25.08 -1.87 12.48
N ASN A 33 -24.25 -1.64 11.47
CA ASN A 33 -23.80 -0.28 11.11
C ASN A 33 -23.75 -0.08 9.60
N GLU A 34 -24.91 0.05 8.96
CA GLU A 34 -25.07 0.26 7.51
C GLU A 34 -24.31 1.50 6.97
N ASN A 35 -23.90 2.42 7.85
CA ASN A 35 -23.17 3.64 7.51
C ASN A 35 -21.68 3.61 7.87
N PHE A 36 -21.12 2.49 8.34
CA PHE A 36 -19.72 2.46 8.76
C PHE A 36 -18.76 2.88 7.64
N PHE A 37 -19.02 2.45 6.40
CA PHE A 37 -18.15 2.77 5.27
C PHE A 37 -18.38 4.15 4.66
N SER A 38 -19.61 4.68 4.71
CA SER A 38 -19.83 6.10 4.37
C SER A 38 -19.10 7.03 5.35
N GLN A 39 -18.93 6.59 6.60
CA GLN A 39 -18.14 7.29 7.62
C GLN A 39 -16.62 7.18 7.45
N LEU A 40 -16.10 6.20 6.69
CA LEU A 40 -14.66 6.10 6.45
C LEU A 40 -14.15 7.15 5.46
N GLN A 41 -15.02 7.76 4.65
CA GLN A 41 -14.65 8.82 3.69
C GLN A 41 -13.49 8.46 2.74
N LEU A 42 -13.16 7.17 2.60
CA LEU A 42 -12.12 6.70 1.70
C LEU A 42 -12.62 6.66 0.26
N SER A 43 -11.86 7.24 -0.64
CA SER A 43 -12.04 7.05 -2.08
C SER A 43 -11.68 5.62 -2.49
N PRO A 44 -12.24 5.12 -3.61
CA PRO A 44 -11.84 3.83 -4.16
C PRO A 44 -10.32 3.73 -4.44
N ALA A 45 -9.68 4.84 -4.83
CA ALA A 45 -8.24 4.89 -5.04
C ALA A 45 -7.49 4.57 -3.72
N GLU A 46 -7.85 5.23 -2.62
CA GLU A 46 -7.21 5.01 -1.31
C GLU A 46 -7.37 3.58 -0.81
N ILE A 47 -8.52 2.95 -1.07
CA ILE A 47 -8.77 1.54 -0.75
C ILE A 47 -7.86 0.60 -1.55
N LEU A 48 -7.57 0.95 -2.81
CA LEU A 48 -6.93 0.06 -3.77
C LEU A 48 -5.43 0.30 -3.97
N ILE A 49 -4.84 1.39 -3.45
CA ILE A 49 -3.40 1.68 -3.62
C ILE A 49 -2.51 0.50 -3.21
N TYR A 50 -2.74 -0.07 -2.02
CA TYR A 50 -1.88 -1.16 -1.50
C TYR A 50 -2.11 -2.49 -2.23
N PRO A 51 -3.36 -2.95 -2.48
CA PRO A 51 -3.59 -4.12 -3.32
C PRO A 51 -3.07 -3.96 -4.76
N ALA A 52 -3.25 -2.78 -5.37
CA ALA A 52 -2.75 -2.51 -6.71
C ALA A 52 -1.21 -2.61 -6.75
N ALA A 53 -0.50 -2.10 -5.74
CA ALA A 53 0.95 -2.24 -5.65
C ALA A 53 1.41 -3.70 -5.64
N VAL A 54 0.70 -4.59 -4.92
CA VAL A 54 0.96 -6.04 -4.95
C VAL A 54 0.78 -6.57 -6.38
N ILE A 55 -0.33 -6.24 -7.03
CA ILE A 55 -0.68 -6.78 -8.35
C ILE A 55 0.29 -6.29 -9.42
N TYR A 56 0.57 -4.99 -9.49
CA TYR A 56 1.54 -4.42 -10.43
C TYR A 56 2.93 -5.03 -10.22
N SER A 57 3.35 -5.22 -8.97
CA SER A 57 4.64 -5.85 -8.70
C SER A 57 4.67 -7.31 -9.15
N ALA A 58 3.62 -8.09 -8.87
CA ALA A 58 3.52 -9.47 -9.33
C ALA A 58 3.57 -9.57 -10.87
N LYS A 59 2.89 -8.65 -11.58
CA LYS A 59 2.96 -8.58 -13.04
C LYS A 59 4.34 -8.20 -13.55
N ALA A 60 4.99 -7.22 -12.94
CA ALA A 60 6.35 -6.82 -13.31
C ALA A 60 7.36 -7.96 -13.22
N PHE A 61 7.14 -8.88 -12.27
CA PHE A 61 7.93 -10.09 -12.05
C PHE A 61 7.35 -11.34 -12.75
N ARG A 62 6.39 -11.17 -13.67
CA ARG A 62 5.79 -12.24 -14.50
C ARG A 62 5.26 -13.42 -13.69
N VAL A 63 4.68 -13.14 -12.54
CA VAL A 63 4.07 -14.17 -11.70
C VAL A 63 2.95 -14.87 -12.48
N SER A 64 3.11 -16.17 -12.67
CA SER A 64 2.23 -16.99 -13.51
C SER A 64 0.97 -17.50 -12.81
N ASN A 65 0.86 -17.35 -11.49
CA ASN A 65 -0.28 -17.80 -10.69
C ASN A 65 -1.13 -16.60 -10.25
N PRO A 66 -2.25 -16.30 -10.95
CA PRO A 66 -3.10 -15.15 -10.64
C PRO A 66 -3.74 -15.26 -9.25
N GLN A 67 -4.11 -16.47 -8.81
CA GLN A 67 -4.76 -16.65 -7.51
C GLN A 67 -3.83 -16.26 -6.36
N LYS A 68 -2.55 -16.66 -6.40
CA LYS A 68 -1.56 -16.23 -5.41
C LYS A 68 -1.40 -14.70 -5.36
N THR A 69 -1.48 -14.05 -6.51
CA THR A 69 -1.45 -12.57 -6.59
C THR A 69 -2.68 -11.96 -5.91
N ILE A 70 -3.88 -12.49 -6.20
CA ILE A 70 -5.12 -12.03 -5.56
C ILE A 70 -5.08 -12.25 -4.04
N ASP A 71 -4.60 -13.40 -3.58
CA ASP A 71 -4.52 -13.72 -2.16
C ASP A 71 -3.57 -12.76 -1.43
N ARG A 72 -2.41 -12.44 -2.01
CA ARG A 72 -1.50 -11.43 -1.44
C ARG A 72 -2.05 -10.01 -1.51
N ALA A 73 -2.81 -9.67 -2.55
CA ALA A 73 -3.48 -8.38 -2.65
C ALA A 73 -4.58 -8.23 -1.58
N LYS A 74 -5.30 -9.31 -1.23
CA LYS A 74 -6.24 -9.34 -0.09
C LYS A 74 -5.53 -9.09 1.24
N ILE A 75 -4.37 -9.72 1.46
CA ILE A 75 -3.55 -9.51 2.66
C ILE A 75 -3.19 -8.02 2.79
N ALA A 76 -2.70 -7.40 1.71
CA ALA A 76 -2.38 -5.97 1.69
C ALA A 76 -3.59 -5.09 2.03
N PHE A 77 -4.78 -5.40 1.47
CA PHE A 77 -6.02 -4.71 1.81
C PHE A 77 -6.35 -4.81 3.31
N TYR A 78 -6.29 -6.00 3.90
CA TYR A 78 -6.61 -6.17 5.32
C TYR A 78 -5.65 -5.40 6.23
N VAL A 79 -4.35 -5.43 5.92
CA VAL A 79 -3.33 -4.70 6.69
C VAL A 79 -3.54 -3.19 6.58
N SER A 80 -3.83 -2.67 5.38
CA SER A 80 -4.08 -1.24 5.20
C SER A 80 -5.34 -0.78 5.91
N MET A 81 -6.42 -1.56 5.83
CA MET A 81 -7.68 -1.23 6.50
C MET A 81 -7.56 -1.26 8.03
N PHE A 82 -6.92 -2.28 8.58
CA PHE A 82 -6.62 -2.35 10.01
C PHE A 82 -5.84 -1.12 10.48
N SER A 83 -4.74 -0.81 9.78
CA SER A 83 -3.88 0.32 10.12
C SER A 83 -4.63 1.66 10.06
N TYR A 84 -5.47 1.83 9.04
CA TYR A 84 -6.28 3.03 8.86
C TYR A 84 -7.33 3.21 9.95
N LEU A 85 -8.10 2.16 10.27
CA LEU A 85 -9.18 2.23 11.25
C LEU A 85 -8.70 2.54 12.66
N HIS A 86 -7.56 1.96 13.06
CA HIS A 86 -6.96 2.24 14.36
C HIS A 86 -6.35 3.65 14.44
N GLN A 87 -6.03 4.29 13.30
CA GLN A 87 -5.61 5.70 13.28
C GLN A 87 -6.77 6.68 13.49
N LEU A 88 -7.99 6.34 13.05
CA LEU A 88 -9.18 7.20 13.14
C LEU A 88 -9.75 7.39 14.55
N TYR A 89 -9.34 6.57 15.53
CA TYR A 89 -9.81 6.66 16.91
C TYR A 89 -9.45 7.99 17.60
N GLU A 90 -8.49 8.77 17.08
CA GLU A 90 -8.03 10.02 17.70
C GLU A 90 -9.08 11.13 17.80
N HIS A 91 -10.16 11.06 17.01
CA HIS A 91 -11.12 12.16 16.90
C HIS A 91 -12.53 11.82 17.39
N GLU A 92 -12.89 10.54 17.53
CA GLU A 92 -14.20 10.12 18.04
C GLU A 92 -14.14 8.74 18.73
N PRO A 93 -14.74 8.58 19.91
CA PRO A 93 -14.84 7.28 20.56
C PRO A 93 -15.91 6.47 19.84
N VAL A 94 -15.49 5.67 18.86
CA VAL A 94 -16.39 4.71 18.21
C VAL A 94 -15.81 3.32 18.40
N THR A 95 -16.31 2.61 19.41
CA THR A 95 -15.98 1.21 19.70
C THR A 95 -16.04 0.33 18.45
N SER A 96 -16.92 0.65 17.50
CA SER A 96 -17.02 -0.05 16.22
C SER A 96 -15.78 0.08 15.34
N LYS A 97 -15.08 1.22 15.29
CA LYS A 97 -13.86 1.39 14.46
C LYS A 97 -12.71 0.52 14.98
N ILE A 98 -12.56 0.45 16.31
CA ILE A 98 -11.57 -0.43 16.95
C ILE A 98 -11.86 -1.89 16.64
N LEU A 99 -13.09 -2.34 16.88
CA LEU A 99 -13.50 -3.73 16.63
C LEU A 99 -13.42 -4.10 15.14
N CYS A 100 -13.71 -3.18 14.22
CA CYS A 100 -13.53 -3.40 12.80
C CYS A 100 -12.04 -3.51 12.44
N GLY A 101 -11.18 -2.69 13.06
CA GLY A 101 -9.73 -2.84 12.93
C GLY A 101 -9.28 -4.23 13.39
N ASP A 102 -9.71 -4.66 14.58
CA ASP A 102 -9.37 -5.98 15.14
C ASP A 102 -9.87 -7.13 14.26
N TYR A 103 -11.06 -6.98 13.67
CA TYR A 103 -11.59 -7.90 12.66
C TYR A 103 -10.66 -8.00 11.45
N PHE A 104 -10.22 -6.87 10.88
CA PHE A 104 -9.30 -6.87 9.75
C PHE A 104 -7.93 -7.44 10.11
N HIS A 105 -7.45 -7.20 11.34
CA HIS A 105 -6.22 -7.82 11.83
C HIS A 105 -6.37 -9.35 11.91
N ALA A 106 -7.47 -9.86 12.44
CA ALA A 106 -7.74 -11.31 12.47
C ALA A 106 -7.86 -11.90 11.04
N LYS A 107 -8.53 -11.18 10.12
CA LYS A 107 -8.64 -11.57 8.71
C LYS A 107 -7.30 -11.60 7.99
N TYR A 108 -6.42 -10.64 8.28
CA TYR A 108 -5.05 -10.64 7.80
C TYR A 108 -4.33 -11.94 8.20
N CYS A 109 -4.38 -12.32 9.49
CA CYS A 109 -3.75 -13.53 9.98
C CYS A 109 -4.30 -14.78 9.29
N ALA A 110 -5.63 -14.88 9.15
CA ALA A 110 -6.26 -16.00 8.46
C ALA A 110 -5.85 -16.05 6.97
N ALA A 111 -5.89 -14.92 6.27
CA ALA A 111 -5.57 -14.82 4.85
C ALA A 111 -4.12 -15.20 4.55
N ILE A 112 -3.18 -14.87 5.45
CA ILE A 112 -1.79 -15.32 5.32
C ILE A 112 -1.67 -16.85 5.33
N VAL A 113 -2.41 -17.52 6.21
CA VAL A 113 -2.37 -18.98 6.33
C VAL A 113 -3.01 -19.61 5.10
N GLU A 114 -4.17 -19.10 4.68
CA GLU A 114 -4.86 -19.53 3.46
C GLU A 114 -4.00 -19.37 2.20
N ALA A 115 -3.20 -18.31 2.12
CA ALA A 115 -2.32 -18.00 1.00
C ALA A 115 -0.98 -18.77 1.01
N ASP A 116 -0.75 -19.64 2.01
CA ASP A 116 0.54 -20.29 2.26
C ASP A 116 1.71 -19.27 2.31
N ALA A 117 1.44 -18.13 2.96
CA ALA A 117 2.35 -16.99 3.05
C ALA A 117 2.84 -16.75 4.49
N THR A 118 2.91 -17.79 5.31
CA THR A 118 3.24 -17.70 6.75
C THR A 118 4.62 -17.11 7.01
N ASN A 119 5.56 -17.23 6.07
CA ASN A 119 6.85 -16.55 6.11
C ASN A 119 6.74 -15.01 6.11
N TRP A 120 5.59 -14.45 5.71
CA TRP A 120 5.29 -13.02 5.72
C TRP A 120 4.70 -12.51 7.03
N LEU A 121 4.34 -13.39 7.98
CA LEU A 121 3.84 -12.98 9.30
C LEU A 121 4.84 -12.05 9.98
N LYS A 122 6.10 -12.47 10.09
CA LYS A 122 7.13 -11.69 10.77
C LYS A 122 7.40 -10.33 10.08
N PRO A 123 7.66 -10.27 8.75
CA PRO A 123 7.81 -8.99 8.06
C PRO A 123 6.62 -8.05 8.26
N ILE A 124 5.39 -8.53 8.07
CA ILE A 124 4.20 -7.68 8.14
C ILE A 124 3.91 -7.25 9.58
N SER A 125 4.00 -8.16 10.55
CA SER A 125 3.86 -7.82 11.97
C SER A 125 4.89 -6.79 12.42
N ASN A 126 6.13 -6.88 11.94
CA ASN A 126 7.14 -5.85 12.24
C ASN A 126 6.74 -4.47 11.70
N ILE A 127 6.15 -4.39 10.50
CA ILE A 127 5.66 -3.11 9.94
C ILE A 127 4.51 -2.59 10.80
N ILE A 128 3.56 -3.45 11.14
CA ILE A 128 2.42 -3.10 12.00
C ILE A 128 2.93 -2.54 13.34
N CYS A 129 3.85 -3.26 14.01
CA CYS A 129 4.48 -2.79 15.24
C CYS A 129 5.14 -1.44 15.04
N ARG A 130 5.92 -1.25 13.96
CA ARG A 130 6.55 0.03 13.66
C ARG A 130 5.53 1.14 13.45
N ILE A 131 4.44 0.90 12.72
CA ILE A 131 3.37 1.89 12.50
C ILE A 131 2.75 2.31 13.84
N HIS A 132 2.47 1.35 14.74
CA HIS A 132 1.93 1.65 16.07
C HIS A 132 2.93 2.34 17.00
N GLU A 133 4.18 1.88 17.06
CA GLU A 133 5.25 2.51 17.85
C GLU A 133 5.44 3.96 17.42
N ASN A 134 5.51 4.16 16.10
CA ASN A 134 5.54 5.45 15.48
C ASN A 134 4.35 6.27 16.03
N ARG A 135 3.12 5.74 15.98
CA ARG A 135 1.91 6.50 16.35
C ARG A 135 1.93 6.89 17.82
N ILE A 136 2.35 5.97 18.69
CA ILE A 136 2.53 6.21 20.12
C ILE A 136 3.54 7.34 20.34
N ARG A 137 4.68 7.32 19.65
CA ARG A 137 5.68 8.41 19.75
C ARG A 137 5.12 9.76 19.30
N PHE A 138 4.29 9.79 18.27
CA PHE A 138 3.62 11.01 17.82
C PHE A 138 2.68 11.56 18.91
N LEU A 139 1.91 10.70 19.56
CA LEU A 139 0.97 11.07 20.63
C LEU A 139 1.68 11.53 21.92
N LEU A 140 2.82 10.92 22.26
CA LEU A 140 3.53 11.20 23.51
C LEU A 140 4.44 12.43 23.45
N ASN A 141 4.73 12.98 22.27
CA ASN A 141 5.60 14.15 22.12
C ASN A 141 4.77 15.41 21.82
N PRO A 142 4.46 16.26 22.81
CA PRO A 142 3.76 17.51 22.60
C PRO A 142 4.72 18.54 21.98
N ILE A 143 4.93 18.43 20.67
CA ILE A 143 5.65 19.44 19.89
C ILE A 143 4.69 20.59 19.55
N ASP A 144 5.19 21.83 19.53
CA ASP A 144 4.48 23.04 19.09
C ASP A 144 3.79 22.82 17.74
N SER A 145 2.63 23.44 17.53
CA SER A 145 1.69 23.13 16.43
C SER A 145 2.28 23.16 15.02
N ILE A 146 3.27 24.02 14.77
CA ILE A 146 3.92 24.17 13.45
C ILE A 146 4.96 23.07 13.21
N GLU A 147 5.79 22.74 14.21
CA GLU A 147 6.73 21.62 14.13
C GLU A 147 5.99 20.27 14.17
N ARG A 148 4.87 20.18 14.91
CA ARG A 148 3.97 19.04 14.91
C ARG A 148 3.45 18.71 13.51
N ASN A 149 3.11 19.70 12.68
CA ASN A 149 2.64 19.46 11.32
C ASN A 149 3.74 18.94 10.38
N LYS A 150 4.95 19.52 10.42
CA LYS A 150 6.08 19.02 9.63
C LYS A 150 6.51 17.61 10.06
N ASN A 151 6.58 17.38 11.36
CA ASN A 151 6.90 16.07 11.91
C ASN A 151 5.77 15.05 11.64
N SER A 152 4.51 15.46 11.65
CA SER A 152 3.35 14.60 11.31
C SER A 152 3.38 14.12 9.86
N ILE A 153 3.70 15.01 8.91
CA ILE A 153 3.77 14.65 7.48
C ILE A 153 4.96 13.72 7.20
N ASP A 154 6.14 14.01 7.77
CA ASP A 154 7.31 13.13 7.62
C ASP A 154 7.07 11.75 8.28
N PHE A 155 6.37 11.75 9.39
CA PHE A 155 5.96 10.57 10.13
C PHE A 155 4.95 9.71 9.38
N ALA A 156 3.85 10.30 8.93
CA ALA A 156 2.83 9.62 8.14
C ALA A 156 3.42 9.12 6.81
N GLY A 157 4.32 9.91 6.21
CA GLY A 157 5.07 9.53 5.01
C GLY A 157 5.88 8.26 5.23
N LYS A 158 6.57 8.13 6.36
CA LYS A 158 7.32 6.92 6.70
C LYS A 158 6.40 5.71 6.89
N ASN A 159 5.25 5.86 7.54
CA ASN A 159 4.32 4.74 7.73
C ASN A 159 3.71 4.27 6.39
N THR A 160 3.20 5.19 5.58
CA THR A 160 2.67 4.91 4.25
C THR A 160 3.73 4.30 3.35
N GLY A 161 4.95 4.85 3.37
CA GLY A 161 6.10 4.31 2.64
C GLY A 161 6.47 2.89 3.08
N LEU A 162 6.55 2.62 4.39
CA LEU A 162 6.87 1.28 4.89
C LEU A 162 5.86 0.24 4.42
N LEU A 163 4.57 0.54 4.53
CA LEU A 163 3.51 -0.38 4.11
C LEU A 163 3.51 -0.57 2.58
N LEU A 164 3.62 0.51 1.82
CA LEU A 164 3.60 0.43 0.35
C LEU A 164 4.82 -0.31 -0.19
N GLY A 165 6.01 -0.05 0.36
CA GLY A 165 7.23 -0.79 0.05
C GLY A 165 7.04 -2.29 0.22
N GLU A 166 6.41 -2.71 1.30
CA GLU A 166 6.22 -4.12 1.63
C GLU A 166 5.10 -4.77 0.81
N CYS A 167 4.09 -4.00 0.39
CA CYS A 167 3.11 -4.45 -0.59
C CYS A 167 3.76 -4.76 -1.95
N PHE A 168 4.68 -3.91 -2.40
CA PHE A 168 5.48 -4.20 -3.58
C PHE A 168 6.30 -5.49 -3.41
N VAL A 169 6.99 -5.67 -2.28
CA VAL A 169 7.74 -6.91 -2.02
C VAL A 169 6.81 -8.14 -1.98
N LEU A 170 5.62 -8.02 -1.38
CA LEU A 170 4.64 -9.10 -1.34
C LEU A 170 4.25 -9.57 -2.74
N GLY A 171 4.13 -8.68 -3.72
CA GLY A 171 3.87 -9.07 -5.10
C GLY A 171 5.09 -9.72 -5.76
N ALA A 172 6.25 -9.07 -5.70
CA ALA A 172 7.47 -9.56 -6.33
C ALA A 172 7.92 -10.93 -5.79
N ALA A 173 7.79 -11.16 -4.48
CA ALA A 173 8.24 -12.38 -3.81
C ALA A 173 7.29 -13.57 -3.99
N ILE A 174 6.30 -13.51 -4.90
CA ILE A 174 5.51 -14.70 -5.25
C ILE A 174 6.38 -15.65 -6.06
N THR A 175 7.27 -15.10 -6.88
CA THR A 175 8.33 -15.83 -7.57
C THR A 175 9.61 -15.84 -6.73
N SER A 176 10.39 -16.91 -6.84
CA SER A 176 11.71 -17.05 -6.21
C SER A 176 12.86 -16.67 -7.15
N GLU A 177 12.56 -16.18 -8.36
CA GLU A 177 13.55 -15.96 -9.42
C GLU A 177 14.48 -14.76 -9.17
N TRP A 178 14.06 -13.77 -8.38
CA TRP A 178 14.74 -12.47 -8.26
C TRP A 178 14.88 -11.96 -6.81
N PRO A 179 15.39 -12.77 -5.87
CA PRO A 179 15.45 -12.41 -4.45
C PRO A 179 16.29 -11.14 -4.18
N GLU A 180 17.34 -10.91 -4.95
CA GLU A 180 18.21 -9.72 -4.87
C GLU A 180 17.52 -8.42 -5.29
N SER A 181 16.41 -8.51 -6.04
CA SER A 181 15.63 -7.35 -6.46
C SER A 181 14.66 -6.86 -5.39
N LEU A 182 14.33 -7.69 -4.39
CA LEU A 182 13.33 -7.36 -3.36
C LEU A 182 13.67 -6.08 -2.56
N PRO A 183 14.93 -5.82 -2.14
CA PRO A 183 15.28 -4.56 -1.47
C PRO A 183 15.07 -3.33 -2.37
N ILE A 184 15.33 -3.45 -3.68
CA ILE A 184 15.15 -2.37 -4.64
C ILE A 184 13.64 -2.09 -4.80
N VAL A 185 12.85 -3.14 -4.99
CA VAL A 185 11.37 -3.08 -5.08
C VAL A 185 10.78 -2.44 -3.82
N LYS A 186 11.26 -2.82 -2.64
CA LYS A 186 10.87 -2.19 -1.38
C LYS A 186 11.17 -0.70 -1.36
N ASN A 187 12.34 -0.31 -1.84
CA ASN A 187 12.76 1.09 -1.89
C ASN A 187 11.90 1.93 -2.86
N ILE A 188 11.45 1.34 -3.98
CA ILE A 188 10.50 1.98 -4.90
C ILE A 188 9.22 2.33 -4.13
N GLY A 189 8.57 1.33 -3.51
CA GLY A 189 7.32 1.56 -2.78
C GLY A 189 7.49 2.48 -1.55
N LEU A 190 8.63 2.41 -0.86
CA LEU A 190 8.96 3.33 0.25
C LEU A 190 8.94 4.78 -0.22
N ASN A 191 9.66 5.08 -1.30
CA ASN A 191 9.72 6.43 -1.86
C ASN A 191 8.33 6.89 -2.34
N LEU A 192 7.57 6.03 -3.02
CA LEU A 192 6.22 6.38 -3.48
C LEU A 192 5.25 6.65 -2.33
N GLY A 193 5.30 5.89 -1.24
CA GLY A 193 4.40 6.10 -0.12
C GLY A 193 4.72 7.38 0.65
N ILE A 194 6.01 7.74 0.75
CA ILE A 194 6.40 9.05 1.29
C ILE A 194 5.91 10.16 0.35
N ALA A 195 6.13 10.01 -0.97
CA ALA A 195 5.67 10.98 -1.96
C ALA A 195 4.15 11.22 -1.89
N LEU A 196 3.35 10.16 -1.74
CA LEU A 196 1.89 10.26 -1.60
C LEU A 196 1.49 11.15 -0.41
N THR A 197 2.14 10.94 0.74
CA THR A 197 1.84 11.70 1.95
C THR A 197 2.29 13.15 1.82
N MET A 198 3.45 13.40 1.20
CA MET A 198 3.97 14.75 0.95
C MET A 198 3.12 15.54 -0.05
N ALA A 199 2.57 14.85 -1.06
CA ALA A 199 1.69 15.46 -2.06
C ALA A 199 0.37 15.94 -1.44
N ALA A 200 -0.22 15.14 -0.54
CA ALA A 200 -1.39 15.53 0.23
C ALA A 200 -1.15 16.76 1.14
N GLY A 201 0.10 16.95 1.58
CA GLY A 201 0.54 18.12 2.36
C GLY A 201 0.92 19.35 1.52
N CYS A 202 0.67 19.36 0.20
CA CYS A 202 1.00 20.44 -0.74
C CYS A 202 2.50 20.83 -0.76
N SER A 203 3.39 19.88 -0.50
CA SER A 203 4.84 20.13 -0.55
C SER A 203 5.44 19.65 -1.87
N ASP A 204 6.20 20.49 -2.56
CA ASP A 204 6.99 20.08 -3.74
C ASP A 204 8.05 18.99 -3.43
N ILE A 205 8.30 18.72 -2.14
CA ILE A 205 9.19 17.65 -1.68
C ILE A 205 8.75 16.27 -2.22
N HIS A 206 7.46 16.05 -2.51
CA HIS A 206 7.00 14.79 -3.12
C HIS A 206 7.77 14.44 -4.40
N LYS A 207 8.16 15.44 -5.21
CA LYS A 207 8.92 15.25 -6.46
C LYS A 207 10.29 14.62 -6.21
N VAL A 208 10.94 14.91 -5.07
CA VAL A 208 12.22 14.32 -4.68
C VAL A 208 12.06 12.81 -4.46
N TYR A 209 11.00 12.42 -3.75
CA TYR A 209 10.71 11.02 -3.48
C TYR A 209 10.23 10.28 -4.74
N VAL A 210 9.41 10.88 -5.60
CA VAL A 210 9.08 10.28 -6.91
C VAL A 210 10.35 10.05 -7.73
N LYS A 211 11.27 11.02 -7.76
CA LYS A 211 12.58 10.85 -8.41
C LYS A 211 13.39 9.72 -7.79
N GLY A 212 13.38 9.59 -6.46
CA GLY A 212 14.02 8.48 -5.74
C GLY A 212 13.44 7.11 -6.13
N ALA A 213 12.12 6.99 -6.22
CA ALA A 213 11.46 5.78 -6.70
C ALA A 213 11.87 5.44 -8.14
N CYS A 214 11.89 6.44 -9.02
CA CYS A 214 12.33 6.29 -10.40
C CYS A 214 13.81 5.86 -10.51
N GLN A 215 14.69 6.42 -9.68
CA GLN A 215 16.10 6.01 -9.64
C GLN A 215 16.26 4.56 -9.18
N ALA A 216 15.48 4.13 -8.18
CA ALA A 216 15.44 2.74 -7.74
C ALA A 216 14.91 1.81 -8.83
N LEU A 217 13.89 2.23 -9.59
CA LEU A 217 13.35 1.47 -10.72
C LEU A 217 14.42 1.15 -11.77
N MET A 218 15.34 2.10 -12.04
CA MET A 218 16.43 1.90 -12.99
C MET A 218 17.49 0.89 -12.54
N GLN A 219 17.52 0.53 -11.25
CA GLN A 219 18.44 -0.46 -10.69
C GLN A 219 17.93 -1.90 -10.86
N LEU A 220 16.66 -2.09 -11.23
CA LEU A 220 16.10 -3.42 -11.42
C LEU A 220 16.75 -4.15 -12.63
N PRO A 221 17.00 -5.46 -12.53
CA PRO A 221 17.65 -6.24 -13.58
C PRO A 221 16.89 -6.25 -14.91
N LYS A 222 17.61 -6.64 -15.97
CA LYS A 222 17.00 -6.93 -17.27
C LYS A 222 16.10 -8.18 -17.14
N GLY A 223 14.85 -8.08 -17.59
CA GLY A 223 13.85 -9.16 -17.47
C GLY A 223 12.60 -8.74 -16.69
N ILE A 224 12.73 -7.79 -15.76
CA ILE A 224 11.59 -7.18 -15.06
C ILE A 224 10.90 -6.16 -15.96
N GLU A 225 9.57 -6.21 -15.98
CA GLU A 225 8.74 -5.36 -16.82
C GLU A 225 8.48 -4.01 -16.14
N LEU A 226 9.43 -3.08 -16.31
CA LEU A 226 9.41 -1.77 -15.66
C LEU A 226 8.16 -0.93 -15.95
N HIS A 227 7.50 -1.18 -17.09
CA HIS A 227 6.31 -0.42 -17.50
C HIS A 227 5.17 -0.52 -16.49
N PHE A 228 5.00 -1.66 -15.79
CA PHE A 228 3.99 -1.82 -14.74
C PHE A 228 4.25 -0.90 -13.54
N PHE A 229 5.51 -0.75 -13.13
CA PHE A 229 5.87 0.21 -12.09
C PHE A 229 5.65 1.65 -12.56
N SER A 230 6.04 1.97 -13.80
CA SER A 230 5.83 3.30 -14.37
C SER A 230 4.36 3.66 -14.50
N GLU A 231 3.50 2.71 -14.89
CA GLU A 231 2.06 2.91 -14.91
C GLU A 231 1.51 3.20 -13.53
N PHE A 232 1.91 2.43 -12.51
CA PHE A 232 1.52 2.71 -11.12
C PHE A 232 1.98 4.10 -10.66
N ILE A 233 3.21 4.49 -10.97
CA ILE A 233 3.74 5.84 -10.66
C ILE A 233 2.90 6.91 -11.35
N ASN A 234 2.61 6.77 -12.64
CA ASN A 234 1.83 7.73 -13.40
C ASN A 234 0.38 7.82 -12.92
N ALA A 235 -0.21 6.71 -12.46
CA ALA A 235 -1.54 6.69 -11.87
C ALA A 235 -1.60 7.51 -10.57
N LEU A 236 -0.54 7.46 -9.76
CA LEU A 236 -0.43 8.25 -8.52
C LEU A 236 0.01 9.70 -8.76
N PHE A 237 0.86 9.92 -9.77
CA PHE A 237 1.50 11.21 -10.07
C PHE A 237 1.43 11.50 -11.58
N PRO A 238 0.26 11.90 -12.13
CA PRO A 238 0.07 12.06 -13.59
C PRO A 238 0.97 13.12 -14.23
N GLN A 239 1.48 14.06 -13.42
CA GLN A 239 2.33 15.15 -13.89
C GLN A 239 3.81 14.77 -14.04
N THR A 240 4.20 13.55 -13.63
CA THR A 240 5.57 13.08 -13.80
C THR A 240 5.69 12.26 -15.08
N SER A 241 6.09 12.90 -16.18
CA SER A 241 6.41 12.19 -17.43
C SER A 241 7.75 11.46 -17.27
N PHE A 242 7.70 10.14 -17.12
CA PHE A 242 8.90 9.31 -17.00
C PHE A 242 9.38 8.79 -18.37
N PRO A 243 10.64 9.03 -18.76
CA PRO A 243 11.20 8.40 -19.96
C PRO A 243 11.51 6.93 -19.65
N LEU A 244 10.75 6.02 -20.26
CA LEU A 244 10.91 4.56 -20.16
C LEU A 244 12.19 4.02 -20.83
N THR A 245 13.01 4.87 -21.43
CA THR A 245 14.24 4.45 -22.12
C THR A 245 15.37 4.26 -21.12
N ARG A 246 15.72 3.00 -20.84
CA ARG A 246 17.04 2.65 -20.32
C ARG A 246 18.07 3.25 -21.30
N GLN A 247 18.78 4.29 -20.89
CA GLN A 247 19.94 4.73 -21.66
C GLN A 247 20.91 3.55 -21.70
N VAL A 248 21.09 2.99 -22.90
CA VAL A 248 22.13 2.01 -23.16
C VAL A 248 23.44 2.79 -23.06
N VAL A 249 24.08 2.73 -21.90
CA VAL A 249 25.48 3.13 -21.81
C VAL A 249 26.25 2.01 -22.52
N VAL A 250 26.66 2.30 -23.75
CA VAL A 250 27.62 1.50 -24.52
C VAL A 250 29.01 1.75 -23.96
#